data_AF-A0A8R1EGF5-F1
#
_entry.id   AF-A0A8R1EGF5-F1
#
_cell.length_a   1.000
_cell.length_b   1.000
_cell.length_c   1.000
_cell.angle_alpha   90.00
_cell.angle_beta   90.00
_cell.angle_gamma   90.00
#
_symmetry.space_group_name_H-M   'P 1'
#
loop_
_entity.id
_entity.type
_entity.pdbx_description
1 polymer ?
#
loop_
_entity_poly.entity_id
_entity_poly.type
_entity_poly.pdbx_seq_one_letter_code
_entity_poly.pdbx_strand_id
1 'polypeptide(L)'
;MPDLDQSDKAKRDFDVEKQSREWAEKIEVDHGLTSAHYSKILTKREVERIAHTYKDKRALASSYDVFIVDGRVYKPVKSHLGKDFTKFTRCRSVVYQNQ
;
A
#
# COMPACT_ATOMS: atom_id res chain seq x y z
N MET A 1 0.97 -1.37 -2.73
CA MET A 1 1.20 -2.28 -3.87
C MET A 1 -0.06 -3.11 -4.16
N PRO A 2 -0.25 -3.65 -5.38
CA PRO A 2 -1.31 -4.63 -5.61
C PRO A 2 -1.06 -5.91 -4.80
N ASP A 3 -2.12 -6.61 -4.43
CA ASP A 3 -1.99 -7.94 -3.83
C ASP A 3 -1.37 -8.90 -4.87
N LEU A 4 -0.33 -9.64 -4.46
CA LEU A 4 0.35 -10.66 -5.27
C LEU A 4 -0.51 -11.90 -5.45
N ASP A 5 -1.16 -12.35 -4.38
CA ASP A 5 -2.09 -13.48 -4.39
C ASP A 5 -3.52 -13.00 -4.10
N GLN A 6 -4.38 -13.14 -5.11
CA GLN A 6 -5.80 -12.77 -5.07
C GLN A 6 -6.74 -13.95 -4.79
N SER A 7 -6.20 -15.15 -4.58
CA SER A 7 -6.98 -16.36 -4.30
C SER A 7 -7.83 -16.23 -3.02
N ASP A 8 -8.90 -17.02 -2.94
CA ASP A 8 -9.77 -17.03 -1.75
C ASP A 8 -9.04 -17.55 -0.49
N LYS A 9 -8.00 -18.36 -0.67
CA LYS A 9 -7.12 -18.79 0.42
C LYS A 9 -6.35 -17.60 0.99
N ALA A 10 -5.74 -16.80 0.12
CA ALA A 10 -5.02 -15.59 0.54
C ALA A 10 -5.95 -14.56 1.22
N LYS A 11 -7.25 -14.53 0.89
CA LYS A 11 -8.22 -13.64 1.55
C LYS A 11 -8.39 -13.97 3.03
N ARG A 12 -8.30 -15.25 3.37
CA ARG A 12 -8.47 -15.78 4.73
C ARG A 12 -7.15 -15.98 5.46
N ASP A 13 -6.04 -15.62 4.83
CA ASP A 13 -4.73 -15.72 5.46
C ASP A 13 -4.67 -14.80 6.68
N PHE A 14 -4.10 -15.34 7.75
CA PHE A 14 -3.83 -14.63 9.00
C PHE A 14 -2.55 -13.81 8.87
N ASP A 15 -1.58 -14.28 8.07
CA ASP A 15 -0.33 -13.57 7.79
C ASP A 15 -0.55 -12.56 6.66
N VAL A 16 -1.02 -11.38 7.05
CA VAL A 16 -1.26 -10.25 6.14
C VAL A 16 0.00 -9.61 5.61
N GLU A 17 1.12 -9.70 6.36
CA GLU A 17 2.37 -9.03 6.02
C GLU A 17 3.27 -9.85 5.09
N LYS A 18 2.93 -11.12 4.85
CA LYS A 18 3.63 -11.99 3.90
C LYS A 18 3.81 -11.33 2.53
N GLN A 19 2.73 -10.82 1.94
CA GLN A 19 2.80 -10.23 0.60
C GLN A 19 3.56 -8.90 0.59
N SER A 20 3.57 -8.16 1.71
CA SER A 20 4.40 -6.95 1.83
C SER A 20 5.90 -7.27 1.88
N ARG A 21 6.29 -8.37 2.53
CA ARG A 21 7.67 -8.86 2.52
C ARG A 21 8.10 -9.29 1.11
N GLU A 22 7.27 -10.05 0.42
CA GLU A 22 7.53 -10.45 -0.97
C GLU A 22 7.65 -9.23 -1.91
N TRP A 23 6.88 -8.16 -1.66
CA TRP A 23 7.04 -6.91 -2.40
C TRP A 23 8.34 -6.17 -2.07
N ALA A 24 8.77 -6.18 -0.81
CA ALA A 24 10.04 -5.59 -0.41
C ALA A 24 11.20 -6.24 -1.18
N GLU A 25 11.24 -7.57 -1.21
CA GLU A 25 12.24 -8.33 -1.95
C GLU A 25 12.22 -7.99 -3.45
N LYS A 26 11.03 -7.96 -4.08
CA LYS A 26 10.91 -7.59 -5.50
C LYS A 26 11.38 -6.17 -5.80
N ILE A 27 10.99 -5.21 -4.98
CA ILE A 27 11.37 -3.80 -5.16
C ILE A 27 12.89 -3.62 -5.00
N GLU A 28 13.49 -4.32 -4.06
CA GLU A 28 14.93 -4.29 -3.86
C GLU A 28 15.68 -4.86 -5.07
N VAL A 29 15.21 -5.99 -5.60
CA VAL A 29 15.80 -6.64 -6.80
C VAL A 29 15.62 -5.79 -8.06
N ASP A 30 14.41 -5.28 -8.32
CA ASP A 30 14.06 -4.62 -9.58
C ASP A 30 14.57 -3.16 -9.65
N HIS A 31 14.67 -2.49 -8.49
CA HIS A 31 14.89 -1.05 -8.42
C HIS A 31 16.01 -0.62 -7.47
N GLY A 32 16.62 -1.53 -6.71
CA GLY A 32 17.65 -1.19 -5.72
C GLY A 32 17.15 -0.34 -4.55
N LEU A 33 15.83 -0.26 -4.37
CA LEU A 33 15.22 0.49 -3.27
C LEU A 33 15.24 -0.36 -2.01
N THR A 34 16.17 -0.05 -1.12
CA THR A 34 16.30 -0.70 0.20
C THR A 34 15.42 -0.03 1.27
N SER A 35 15.37 -0.63 2.47
CA SER A 35 14.66 -0.11 3.65
C SER A 35 15.11 1.29 4.11
N ALA A 36 16.22 1.82 3.59
CA ALA A 36 16.61 3.21 3.79
C ALA A 36 15.70 4.21 3.05
N HIS A 37 15.00 3.76 1.99
CA HIS A 37 14.22 4.63 1.10
C HIS A 37 12.71 4.63 1.39
N TYR A 38 12.21 3.62 2.11
CA TYR A 38 10.80 3.50 2.45
C TYR A 38 10.62 3.06 3.90
N SER A 39 9.62 3.60 4.58
CA SER A 39 9.33 3.24 5.97
C SER A 39 8.52 1.94 6.08
N LYS A 40 7.51 1.76 5.22
CA LYS A 40 6.69 0.55 5.19
C LYS A 40 6.09 0.33 3.79
N ILE A 41 6.08 -0.93 3.35
CA ILE A 41 5.32 -1.37 2.19
C ILE A 41 4.01 -1.95 2.69
N LEU A 42 2.91 -1.59 2.03
CA LEU A 42 1.59 -2.11 2.31
C LEU A 42 0.93 -2.56 1.00
N THR A 43 0.33 -3.75 1.02
CA THR A 43 -0.60 -4.20 0.00
C THR A 43 -1.96 -3.53 0.15
N LYS A 44 -2.79 -3.59 -0.89
CA LYS A 44 -4.15 -3.07 -0.85
C LYS A 44 -4.96 -3.72 0.29
N ARG A 45 -4.88 -5.04 0.46
CA ARG A 45 -5.61 -5.74 1.52
C ARG A 45 -5.16 -5.34 2.92
N GLU A 46 -3.86 -5.14 3.13
CA GLU A 46 -3.37 -4.63 4.42
C GLU A 46 -3.89 -3.24 4.72
N VAL A 47 -3.90 -2.34 3.72
CA VAL A 47 -4.49 -1.00 3.88
C VAL A 47 -5.97 -1.11 4.28
N GLU A 48 -6.73 -1.97 3.61
CA GLU A 48 -8.16 -2.17 3.91
C GLU A 48 -8.40 -2.76 5.32
N ARG A 49 -7.49 -3.59 5.82
CA ARG A 49 -7.56 -4.16 7.18
C ARG A 49 -7.13 -3.17 8.25
N ILE A 50 -6.05 -2.42 8.03
CA ILE A 50 -5.51 -1.45 9.01
C ILE A 50 -6.40 -0.21 9.07
N ALA A 51 -6.87 0.28 7.93
CA ALA A 51 -7.61 1.53 7.81
C ALA A 51 -9.13 1.31 7.73
N HIS A 52 -9.67 0.43 8.58
CA HIS A 52 -11.08 0.06 8.52
C HIS A 52 -12.01 1.20 8.96
N THR A 53 -11.67 1.88 10.06
CA THR A 53 -12.47 2.99 10.57
C THR A 53 -11.97 4.35 10.09
N TYR A 54 -12.82 5.38 10.23
CA TYR A 54 -12.42 6.75 9.92
C TYR A 54 -11.22 7.23 10.75
N LYS A 55 -11.15 6.83 12.03
CA LYS A 55 -10.04 7.18 12.92
C LYS A 55 -8.74 6.55 12.42
N ASP A 56 -8.77 5.30 11.99
CA ASP A 56 -7.59 4.59 11.49
C ASP A 56 -7.09 5.18 10.18
N LYS A 57 -8.00 5.55 9.27
CA LYS A 57 -7.65 6.26 8.02
C LYS A 57 -6.92 7.57 8.30
N ARG A 58 -7.40 8.34 9.29
CA ARG A 58 -6.77 9.59 9.69
C ARG A 58 -5.43 9.35 10.38
N ALA A 59 -5.33 8.35 11.25
CA ALA A 59 -4.08 7.97 11.90
C ALA A 59 -3.02 7.58 10.88
N LEU A 60 -3.39 6.74 9.89
CA LEU A 60 -2.52 6.36 8.78
C LEU A 60 -2.11 7.58 7.95
N ALA A 61 -3.04 8.46 7.60
CA ALA A 61 -2.72 9.69 6.85
C ALA A 61 -1.73 10.61 7.57
N SER A 62 -1.74 10.57 8.91
CA SER A 62 -0.92 11.43 9.77
C SER A 62 0.43 10.79 10.11
N SER A 63 0.59 9.48 9.93
CA SER A 63 1.83 8.76 10.28
C SER A 63 2.92 8.88 9.21
N TYR A 64 2.57 9.30 8.00
CA TYR A 64 3.51 9.41 6.88
C TYR A 64 3.23 10.69 6.08
N ASP A 65 4.29 11.35 5.62
CA ASP A 65 4.17 12.59 4.83
C ASP A 65 3.86 12.33 3.35
N VAL A 66 4.36 11.21 2.81
CA VAL A 66 4.27 10.87 1.39
C VAL A 66 3.80 9.43 1.24
N PHE A 67 2.79 9.25 0.39
CA PHE A 67 2.31 7.94 -0.02
C PHE A 67 2.56 7.72 -1.51
N ILE A 68 3.20 6.60 -1.80
CA ILE A 68 3.51 6.13 -3.13
C ILE A 68 2.64 4.91 -3.40
N VAL A 69 1.75 5.01 -4.38
CA VAL A 69 0.77 3.95 -4.67
C VAL A 69 0.88 3.53 -6.13
N ASP A 70 0.93 2.22 -6.41
CA ASP A 70 0.91 1.70 -7.77
C ASP A 70 -0.40 2.13 -8.49
N GLY A 71 -0.26 2.62 -9.73
CA GLY A 71 -1.36 3.13 -10.54
C GLY A 71 -2.55 2.17 -10.71
N ARG A 72 -2.30 0.85 -10.70
CA ARG A 72 -3.33 -0.19 -10.80
C ARG A 72 -4.25 -0.22 -9.58
N VAL A 73 -3.71 0.09 -8.40
CA VAL A 73 -4.47 0.13 -7.14
C VAL A 73 -4.75 1.53 -6.62
N TYR A 74 -4.27 2.56 -7.31
CA TYR A 74 -4.49 3.95 -6.91
C TYR A 74 -5.96 4.30 -6.75
N LYS A 75 -6.79 4.01 -7.75
CA LYS A 75 -8.24 4.29 -7.72
C LYS A 75 -8.96 3.61 -6.54
N PRO A 76 -8.84 2.27 -6.34
CA PRO A 76 -9.53 1.63 -5.23
C PRO A 76 -8.99 2.08 -3.86
N VAL A 77 -7.68 2.26 -3.69
CA VAL A 77 -7.10 2.72 -2.42
C VAL A 77 -7.56 4.15 -2.09
N LYS A 78 -7.55 5.05 -3.07
CA LYS A 78 -8.06 6.42 -2.91
C LYS A 78 -9.54 6.43 -2.50
N SER A 79 -10.35 5.58 -3.13
CA SER A 79 -11.78 5.46 -2.78
C SER A 79 -11.97 4.92 -1.35
N HIS A 80 -11.14 3.97 -0.93
CA HIS A 80 -11.21 3.40 0.41
C HIS A 80 -10.81 4.40 1.50
N LEU A 81 -9.70 5.12 1.30
CA LEU A 81 -9.16 6.08 2.27
C LEU A 81 -9.97 7.39 2.34
N GLY A 82 -10.63 7.76 1.25
CA GLY A 82 -11.54 8.89 1.22
C GLY A 82 -10.86 10.26 1.09
N LYS A 83 -11.68 11.32 1.21
CA LYS A 83 -11.29 12.71 0.92
C LYS A 83 -10.30 13.27 1.94
N ASP A 84 -10.42 12.88 3.21
CA ASP A 84 -9.54 13.39 4.27
C ASP A 84 -8.10 12.93 4.09
N PHE A 85 -7.89 11.69 3.65
CA PHE A 85 -6.55 11.21 3.31
C PHE A 85 -5.89 12.02 2.20
N THR A 86 -6.67 12.45 1.19
CA THR A 86 -6.14 13.25 0.07
C THR A 86 -5.93 14.72 0.42
N LYS A 87 -6.56 15.22 1.49
CA LYS A 87 -6.40 16.60 1.96
C LYS A 87 -5.11 16.77 2.77
N PHE A 88 -4.80 15.80 3.62
CA PHE A 88 -3.63 15.87 4.52
C PHE A 88 -2.36 15.32 3.87
N THR A 89 -2.48 14.40 2.92
CA THR A 89 -1.30 13.70 2.40
C THR A 89 -1.15 13.76 0.89
N ARG A 90 0.09 13.94 0.44
CA ARG A 90 0.45 13.95 -0.99
C ARG A 90 0.52 12.51 -1.50
N CYS A 91 -0.64 11.94 -1.83
CA CYS A 91 -0.73 10.62 -2.43
C CYS A 91 -0.48 10.70 -3.95
N ARG A 92 0.66 10.19 -4.42
CA ARG A 92 1.02 10.15 -5.84
C ARG A 92 0.93 8.72 -6.36
N SER A 93 0.33 8.58 -7.54
CA SER A 93 0.35 7.32 -8.27
C SER A 93 1.72 7.12 -8.93
N VAL A 94 2.32 5.94 -8.77
CA VAL A 94 3.47 5.50 -9.55
C VAL A 94 3.00 4.59 -10.66
N VAL A 95 3.36 4.95 -11.89
CA VAL A 95 3.17 4.10 -13.06
C VAL A 95 4.46 3.32 -13.23
N TYR A 96 4.42 2.03 -12.90
CA TYR A 96 5.48 1.11 -13.29
C TYR A 96 5.31 0.78 -14.77
N GLN A 97 6.20 1.29 -15.63
CA GLN A 97 6.38 0.75 -16.97
C GLN A 97 7.17 -0.54 -16.81
N ASN A 98 6.48 -1.68 -16.80
CA ASN A 98 7.14 -2.97 -17.00
C ASN A 98 7.71 -2.94 -18.42
N GLN A 99 9.04 -2.88 -18.56
CA GLN A 99 9.72 -3.18 -19.82
C GLN A 99 9.73 -4.70 -20.04
#